data_AF-A0A349X1Y5-F1
#
_entry.id   AF-A0A349X1Y5-F1
#
_cell.length_a   1.000
_cell.length_b   1.000
_cell.length_c   1.000
_cell.angle_alpha   90.00
_cell.angle_beta   90.00
_cell.angle_gamma   90.00
#
_symmetry.space_group_name_H-M   'P 1'
#
loop_
_entity.id
_entity.type
_entity.pdbx_description
1 polymer ?
#
loop_
_entity_poly.entity_id
_entity_poly.type
_entity_poly.pdbx_seq_one_letter_code
_entity_poly.pdbx_strand_id
1 'polypeptide(L)'
;MTKNKTLNAQGYQPPTSQGPAKRAASDDQKGGVIRSAKPDIDSQEQAFIWWRSQLLLMVVAFGLLLLGAGLFTLLMPPGSTQSQTEQSIDEPQAISANSEPTSTNQADESGGTPWQEQQRAEARAQSQSILSELVSLKRSLQERKVQEWAQADFVHGLELAEQGDDLYALQEYPQALAKYKQALSALETIDAKIPSVLKAYVSAANQGIAQSRFELARQKFQKALALDPNHIPALAGLARLEVLPEVLSKLASAETNVLQYNETQDPSYLERAIEAYQSAIAADTLASSAQDKLESAELQLVEHRFNAAMTAALKALLESKYATAQTQFSAALQEHPEHVLAQQGLEQALALNKGNSISGMFDQARRSQARENWQQAQSIYQAILQRDPSQASARSGLVQARVHAELDLALREYLENPMHVTDRARRPQIDKTLSQAKGISRQGRLLDSQINQLEALMEGAEKALIVTLTSDAATTVFLLKRGAKPIKYSPFVSKQLSLLPGRYALSGQRVGYQDVRQELLILPNAKDELNVDIRSETALESGGGE
;
A
#
# COMPACT_ATOMS: atom_id res chain seq x y z
N MET A 1 31.37 9.11 -44.14
CA MET A 1 32.38 9.74 -43.27
C MET A 1 31.94 9.55 -41.83
N THR A 2 32.34 8.43 -41.25
CA THR A 2 32.07 8.01 -39.87
C THR A 2 33.37 8.12 -39.09
N LYS A 3 33.36 8.82 -37.94
CA LYS A 3 34.45 8.75 -36.96
C LYS A 3 33.87 8.32 -35.62
N ASN A 4 34.14 7.07 -35.29
CA ASN A 4 34.07 6.50 -33.95
C ASN A 4 35.10 7.17 -33.03
N LYS A 5 34.71 7.42 -31.78
CA LYS A 5 35.67 7.55 -30.68
C LYS A 5 35.09 6.93 -29.41
N THR A 6 35.61 5.76 -29.09
CA THR A 6 35.53 5.04 -27.82
C THR A 6 36.42 5.72 -26.76
N LEU A 7 35.97 5.71 -25.50
CA LEU A 7 36.80 5.84 -24.28
C LEU A 7 35.91 5.42 -23.08
N ASN A 8 36.00 4.16 -22.66
CA ASN A 8 36.81 3.62 -21.57
C ASN A 8 36.40 4.09 -20.16
N ALA A 9 35.77 3.16 -19.45
CA ALA A 9 35.51 3.18 -18.02
C ALA A 9 36.78 2.80 -17.24
N GLN A 10 37.08 3.55 -16.18
CA GLN A 10 38.03 3.17 -15.15
C GLN A 10 37.36 3.26 -13.78
N GLY A 11 37.45 2.13 -13.07
CA GLY A 11 36.77 1.87 -11.81
C GLY A 11 37.35 2.63 -10.63
N TYR A 12 36.47 2.86 -9.66
CA TYR A 12 36.77 3.42 -8.36
C TYR A 12 36.59 2.30 -7.33
N GLN A 13 37.68 1.85 -6.72
CA GLN A 13 37.66 0.98 -5.53
C GLN A 13 37.93 1.81 -4.27
N PRO A 14 37.22 1.55 -3.14
CA PRO A 14 37.45 2.26 -1.88
C PRO A 14 38.64 1.68 -1.10
N PRO A 15 39.32 2.48 -0.26
CA PRO A 15 40.52 2.03 0.46
C PRO A 15 40.19 1.16 1.67
N THR A 16 40.91 0.04 1.75
CA THR A 16 41.03 -0.87 2.89
C THR A 16 41.89 -0.26 4.00
N SER A 17 41.36 -0.28 5.21
CA SER A 17 42.06 0.05 6.46
C SER A 17 43.03 -1.08 6.86
N GLN A 18 44.29 -0.74 7.13
CA GLN A 18 45.14 -1.51 8.04
C GLN A 18 46.07 -0.56 8.81
N GLY A 19 46.04 -0.65 10.14
CA GLY A 19 47.10 -0.19 11.03
C GLY A 19 47.42 -1.30 12.02
N PRO A 20 48.61 -1.29 12.67
CA PRO A 20 48.82 -2.08 13.88
C PRO A 20 49.20 -1.23 15.10
N ALA A 21 48.53 -1.53 16.23
CA ALA A 21 49.02 -1.82 17.61
C ALA A 21 50.08 -0.88 18.26
N LYS A 22 50.16 -0.60 19.58
CA LYS A 22 49.60 -1.11 20.85
C LYS A 22 50.15 -0.25 22.03
N ARG A 23 49.39 -0.06 23.13
CA ARG A 23 49.73 -0.01 24.60
C ARG A 23 48.63 0.79 25.35
N ALA A 24 47.77 0.17 26.17
CA ALA A 24 47.87 -0.14 27.63
C ALA A 24 47.81 1.13 28.53
N ALA A 25 47.04 1.28 29.62
CA ALA A 25 46.25 0.39 30.49
C ALA A 25 45.29 1.21 31.42
N SER A 26 44.48 0.50 32.23
CA SER A 26 43.73 0.90 33.46
C SER A 26 42.46 1.75 33.28
N ASP A 27 41.35 1.62 34.01
CA ASP A 27 40.80 0.61 34.95
C ASP A 27 39.30 0.94 35.10
N ASP A 28 38.53 -0.07 35.50
CA ASP A 28 37.32 0.01 36.32
C ASP A 28 35.92 0.45 35.79
N GLN A 29 34.94 -0.30 36.32
CA GLN A 29 33.48 -0.09 36.47
C GLN A 29 32.46 -0.42 35.36
N LYS A 30 31.87 -1.62 35.54
CA LYS A 30 30.42 -1.95 35.64
C LYS A 30 29.41 -1.10 34.83
N GLY A 31 28.83 -1.74 33.82
CA GLY A 31 27.54 -1.35 33.25
C GLY A 31 27.11 -2.35 32.17
N GLY A 32 26.07 -3.15 32.44
CA GLY A 32 25.56 -4.15 31.51
C GLY A 32 25.07 -3.52 30.22
N VAL A 33 25.55 -4.02 29.09
CA VAL A 33 25.08 -3.66 27.76
C VAL A 33 24.61 -4.93 27.05
N ILE A 34 23.31 -4.94 26.75
CA ILE A 34 22.63 -5.94 25.94
C ILE A 34 23.32 -6.00 24.57
N ARG A 35 23.77 -7.20 24.19
CA ARG A 35 24.26 -7.49 22.84
C ARG A 35 23.13 -7.28 21.85
N SER A 36 23.29 -6.31 20.97
CA SER A 36 22.49 -6.13 19.75
C SER A 36 22.69 -7.35 18.83
N ALA A 37 21.70 -8.24 18.80
CA ALA A 37 21.60 -9.27 17.79
C ALA A 37 21.27 -8.63 16.44
N LYS A 38 22.17 -8.81 15.47
CA LYS A 38 21.93 -8.51 14.06
C LYS A 38 20.89 -9.52 13.54
N PRO A 39 19.75 -9.11 12.95
CA PRO A 39 18.84 -10.06 12.36
C PRO A 39 19.48 -10.67 11.10
N ASP A 40 19.50 -11.99 11.07
CA ASP A 40 19.99 -12.84 10.00
C ASP A 40 18.93 -12.89 8.88
N ILE A 41 19.24 -12.26 7.74
CA ILE A 41 18.30 -12.02 6.62
C ILE A 41 18.02 -13.31 5.82
N ASP A 42 18.74 -14.41 6.08
CA ASP A 42 18.58 -15.67 5.33
C ASP A 42 17.48 -16.61 5.87
N SER A 43 16.84 -16.29 7.00
CA SER A 43 15.84 -17.19 7.61
C SER A 43 14.40 -16.97 7.12
N GLN A 44 14.10 -15.87 6.43
CA GLN A 44 12.75 -15.54 5.93
C GLN A 44 12.50 -16.08 4.51
N GLU A 45 13.54 -16.22 3.66
CA GLU A 45 13.37 -16.80 2.31
C GLU A 45 13.22 -18.33 2.34
N GLN A 46 13.79 -19.02 3.33
CA GLN A 46 13.67 -20.49 3.44
C GLN A 46 12.30 -20.95 3.96
N ALA A 47 11.61 -20.12 4.77
CA ALA A 47 10.25 -20.41 5.23
C ALA A 47 9.21 -20.33 4.10
N PHE A 48 9.46 -19.49 3.08
CA PHE A 48 8.55 -19.28 1.96
C PHE A 48 8.62 -20.39 0.90
N ILE A 49 9.76 -21.06 0.76
CA ILE A 49 9.97 -22.17 -0.19
C ILE A 49 9.39 -23.49 0.35
N TRP A 50 9.41 -23.70 1.68
CA TRP A 50 8.86 -24.90 2.31
C TRP A 50 7.33 -24.97 2.19
N TRP A 51 6.63 -23.83 2.34
CA TRP A 51 5.16 -23.75 2.22
C TRP A 51 4.64 -23.97 0.79
N ARG A 52 5.38 -23.55 -0.25
CA ARG A 52 4.96 -23.75 -1.65
C ARG A 52 5.09 -25.20 -2.12
N SER A 53 6.04 -25.95 -1.57
CA SER A 53 6.22 -27.38 -1.90
C SER A 53 5.13 -28.27 -1.29
N GLN A 54 4.65 -27.96 -0.09
CA GLN A 54 3.57 -28.72 0.57
C GLN A 54 2.18 -28.45 -0.01
N LEU A 55 1.90 -27.23 -0.49
CA LEU A 55 0.65 -26.89 -1.17
C LEU A 55 0.51 -27.58 -2.54
N LEU A 56 1.61 -27.73 -3.29
CA LEU A 56 1.64 -28.45 -4.57
C LEU A 56 1.43 -29.97 -4.41
N LEU A 57 1.95 -30.57 -3.32
CA LEU A 57 1.70 -31.99 -3.01
C LEU A 57 0.25 -32.26 -2.57
N MET A 58 -0.39 -31.35 -1.84
CA MET A 58 -1.81 -31.49 -1.47
C MET A 58 -2.76 -31.35 -2.66
N VAL A 59 -2.48 -30.46 -3.62
CA VAL A 59 -3.34 -30.29 -4.82
C VAL A 59 -3.23 -31.51 -5.75
N VAL A 60 -2.04 -32.11 -5.88
CA VAL A 60 -1.86 -33.35 -6.67
C VAL A 60 -2.49 -34.56 -5.99
N ALA A 61 -2.41 -34.67 -4.66
CA ALA A 61 -3.07 -35.74 -3.90
C ALA A 61 -4.61 -35.65 -3.95
N PHE A 62 -5.18 -34.44 -3.92
CA PHE A 62 -6.63 -34.22 -4.03
C PHE A 62 -7.15 -34.46 -5.46
N GLY A 63 -6.34 -34.14 -6.48
CA GLY A 63 -6.65 -34.45 -7.89
C GLY A 63 -6.65 -35.95 -8.21
N LEU A 64 -5.74 -36.73 -7.60
CA LEU A 64 -5.71 -38.19 -7.75
C LEU A 64 -6.85 -38.91 -7.02
N LEU A 65 -7.34 -38.35 -5.90
CA LEU A 65 -8.48 -38.88 -5.15
C LEU A 65 -9.82 -38.70 -5.90
N LEU A 66 -9.97 -37.60 -6.65
CA LEU A 66 -11.15 -37.34 -7.48
C LEU A 66 -11.14 -38.11 -8.82
N LEU A 67 -9.97 -38.46 -9.35
CA LEU A 67 -9.84 -39.37 -10.52
C LEU A 67 -10.10 -40.84 -10.16
N GLY A 68 -9.88 -41.26 -8.92
CA GLY A 68 -10.24 -42.62 -8.44
C GLY A 68 -11.74 -42.82 -8.18
N ALA A 69 -12.45 -41.77 -7.76
CA ALA A 69 -13.90 -41.83 -7.49
C ALA A 69 -14.76 -41.80 -8.77
N GLY A 70 -14.25 -41.21 -9.86
CA GLY A 70 -14.95 -41.15 -11.16
C GLY A 70 -14.94 -42.46 -11.97
N LEU A 71 -14.08 -43.42 -11.63
CA LEU A 71 -13.98 -44.69 -12.35
C LEU A 71 -14.84 -45.82 -11.73
N PHE A 72 -15.47 -45.59 -10.57
CA PHE A 72 -16.25 -46.61 -9.86
C PHE A 72 -17.76 -46.58 -10.18
N THR A 73 -18.25 -45.59 -10.93
CA THR A 73 -19.68 -45.49 -11.30
C THR A 73 -19.99 -45.95 -12.73
N LEU A 74 -19.01 -46.53 -13.45
CA LEU A 74 -19.17 -46.92 -14.86
C LEU A 74 -18.99 -48.43 -15.14
N LEU A 75 -19.03 -49.28 -14.12
CA LEU A 75 -18.95 -50.73 -14.33
C LEU A 75 -19.89 -51.49 -13.36
N MET A 76 -21.20 -51.38 -13.59
CA MET A 76 -22.15 -52.38 -13.13
C MET A 76 -23.17 -52.66 -14.26
N PRO A 77 -23.26 -53.93 -14.73
CA PRO A 77 -24.18 -54.31 -15.80
C PRO A 77 -25.63 -54.49 -15.28
N PRO A 78 -26.63 -54.47 -16.17
CA PRO A 78 -28.03 -54.59 -15.78
C PRO A 78 -28.34 -56.03 -15.36
N GLY A 79 -28.74 -56.19 -14.10
CA GLY A 79 -29.28 -57.44 -13.56
C GLY A 79 -30.74 -57.60 -13.96
N SER A 80 -30.98 -58.56 -14.85
CA SER A 80 -32.26 -59.14 -15.19
C SER A 80 -32.85 -59.92 -14.01
N THR A 81 -34.12 -59.70 -13.70
CA THR A 81 -34.94 -60.68 -12.96
C THR A 81 -36.08 -61.13 -13.86
N GLN A 82 -35.76 -62.25 -14.51
CA GLN A 82 -36.58 -63.34 -15.02
C GLN A 82 -38.09 -63.25 -14.74
N SER A 83 -38.83 -63.20 -15.84
CA SER A 83 -40.08 -63.95 -15.98
C SER A 83 -39.79 -65.45 -15.80
N GLN A 84 -40.55 -66.13 -14.96
CA GLN A 84 -40.78 -67.56 -15.12
C GLN A 84 -42.22 -67.74 -15.59
N THR A 85 -42.33 -68.07 -16.87
CA THR A 85 -43.48 -68.78 -17.43
C THR A 85 -43.18 -70.25 -17.23
N GLU A 86 -43.94 -70.94 -16.40
CA GLU A 86 -44.05 -72.40 -16.45
C GLU A 86 -45.39 -72.74 -17.10
N GLN A 87 -45.31 -73.53 -18.16
CA GLN A 87 -46.40 -73.97 -19.01
C GLN A 87 -46.52 -75.49 -18.90
N SER A 88 -47.74 -75.96 -18.65
CA SER A 88 -48.28 -77.30 -18.98
C SER A 88 -47.88 -78.52 -18.13
N ILE A 89 -48.88 -79.25 -17.63
CA ILE A 89 -49.25 -80.63 -18.04
C ILE A 89 -50.67 -80.97 -17.51
N ASP A 90 -51.52 -81.42 -18.45
CA ASP A 90 -52.72 -82.29 -18.44
C ASP A 90 -53.65 -82.49 -17.23
N GLU A 91 -54.95 -82.21 -17.50
CA GLU A 91 -56.15 -83.11 -17.53
C GLU A 91 -56.40 -84.21 -16.45
N PRO A 92 -57.65 -84.75 -16.33
CA PRO A 92 -59.01 -84.20 -16.44
C PRO A 92 -59.84 -84.48 -15.17
N GLN A 93 -61.07 -83.94 -15.07
CA GLN A 93 -62.30 -84.74 -14.87
C GLN A 93 -63.57 -83.87 -14.67
N ALA A 94 -64.41 -83.93 -15.71
CA ALA A 94 -65.88 -83.94 -15.78
C ALA A 94 -66.73 -83.93 -14.48
N ILE A 95 -67.82 -83.14 -14.45
CA ILE A 95 -69.22 -83.52 -14.78
C ILE A 95 -70.16 -82.37 -14.32
N SER A 96 -71.03 -81.96 -15.26
CA SER A 96 -72.40 -81.43 -15.16
C SER A 96 -73.00 -80.96 -13.82
N ALA A 97 -73.70 -79.82 -13.82
CA ALA A 97 -75.17 -79.83 -13.94
C ALA A 97 -75.79 -78.42 -14.03
N ASN A 98 -76.62 -78.30 -15.05
CA ASN A 98 -77.74 -77.39 -15.32
C ASN A 98 -78.47 -76.77 -14.11
N SER A 99 -78.98 -75.54 -14.29
CA SER A 99 -80.39 -75.13 -14.11
C SER A 99 -80.56 -73.73 -13.49
N GLU A 100 -80.96 -72.76 -14.31
CA GLU A 100 -82.00 -71.79 -13.93
C GLU A 100 -83.36 -72.53 -13.90
N PRO A 101 -84.34 -72.15 -13.06
CA PRO A 101 -85.23 -71.03 -13.41
C PRO A 101 -85.83 -70.18 -12.24
N THR A 102 -86.02 -68.88 -12.53
CA THR A 102 -87.31 -68.14 -12.47
C THR A 102 -88.01 -67.81 -11.13
N SER A 103 -88.24 -66.50 -10.96
CA SER A 103 -89.47 -65.80 -10.47
C SER A 103 -89.76 -65.49 -8.99
N THR A 104 -89.77 -64.18 -8.73
CA THR A 104 -90.96 -63.34 -8.43
C THR A 104 -91.53 -63.24 -6.99
N ASN A 105 -91.43 -62.00 -6.48
CA ASN A 105 -92.27 -61.23 -5.54
C ASN A 105 -92.80 -61.86 -4.24
N GLN A 106 -92.50 -61.17 -3.13
CA GLN A 106 -93.54 -60.56 -2.30
C GLN A 106 -93.08 -59.17 -1.80
N ALA A 107 -93.99 -58.21 -1.91
CA ALA A 107 -93.87 -56.83 -1.47
C ALA A 107 -94.50 -56.65 -0.07
N ASP A 108 -94.09 -55.54 0.56
CA ASP A 108 -94.63 -54.85 1.74
C ASP A 108 -94.40 -55.44 3.13
N GLU A 109 -93.39 -54.89 3.82
CA GLU A 109 -93.64 -54.09 5.04
C GLU A 109 -92.77 -52.81 5.02
N SER A 110 -93.41 -51.71 4.64
CA SER A 110 -92.94 -50.37 4.94
C SER A 110 -93.47 -49.96 6.32
N GLY A 111 -92.58 -49.82 7.31
CA GLY A 111 -92.95 -49.31 8.64
C GLY A 111 -91.87 -49.59 9.69
N GLY A 112 -90.81 -48.78 9.71
CA GLY A 112 -89.80 -48.87 10.77
C GLY A 112 -90.38 -48.52 12.14
N THR A 113 -89.70 -48.94 13.22
CA THR A 113 -90.11 -48.55 14.59
C THR A 113 -90.03 -47.02 14.77
N PRO A 114 -90.83 -46.40 15.65
CA PRO A 114 -90.79 -44.94 15.88
C PRO A 114 -89.38 -44.39 16.21
N TRP A 115 -88.54 -45.19 16.88
CA TRP A 115 -87.14 -44.86 17.18
C TRP A 115 -86.22 -44.90 15.94
N GLN A 116 -86.46 -45.80 14.99
CA GLN A 116 -85.74 -45.85 13.71
C GLN A 116 -86.16 -44.71 12.78
N GLU A 117 -87.43 -44.32 12.79
CA GLU A 117 -87.92 -43.17 12.03
C GLU A 117 -87.35 -41.84 12.54
N GLN A 118 -87.26 -41.66 13.85
CA GLN A 118 -86.60 -40.49 14.43
C GLN A 118 -85.12 -40.41 14.03
N GLN A 119 -84.38 -41.53 14.08
CA GLN A 119 -82.99 -41.56 13.61
C GLN A 119 -82.84 -41.30 12.12
N ARG A 120 -83.76 -41.81 11.30
CA ARG A 120 -83.77 -41.51 9.85
C ARG A 120 -84.02 -40.03 9.59
N ALA A 121 -84.96 -39.42 10.31
CA ALA A 121 -85.23 -37.98 10.22
C ALA A 121 -84.03 -37.14 10.66
N GLU A 122 -83.37 -37.54 11.75
CA GLU A 122 -82.16 -36.88 12.24
C GLU A 122 -80.98 -37.06 11.26
N ALA A 123 -80.75 -38.27 10.76
CA ALA A 123 -79.73 -38.54 9.75
C ALA A 123 -79.97 -37.74 8.46
N ARG A 124 -81.23 -37.58 8.06
CA ARG A 124 -81.61 -36.73 6.92
C ARG A 124 -81.28 -35.26 7.17
N ALA A 125 -81.63 -34.73 8.35
CA ALA A 125 -81.30 -33.36 8.72
C ALA A 125 -79.79 -33.12 8.79
N GLN A 126 -79.03 -34.05 9.39
CA GLN A 126 -77.57 -33.98 9.44
C GLN A 126 -76.94 -34.07 8.05
N SER A 127 -77.44 -34.95 7.17
CA SER A 127 -76.96 -35.05 5.78
C SER A 127 -77.14 -33.73 5.03
N GLN A 128 -78.27 -33.03 5.20
CA GLN A 128 -78.49 -31.72 4.59
C GLN A 128 -77.51 -30.65 5.11
N SER A 129 -77.20 -30.66 6.41
CA SER A 129 -76.19 -29.78 7.00
C SER A 129 -74.82 -30.03 6.37
N ILE A 130 -74.36 -31.29 6.37
CA ILE A 130 -73.06 -31.67 5.82
C ILE A 130 -72.98 -31.40 4.32
N LEU A 131 -74.06 -31.62 3.57
CA LEU A 131 -74.10 -31.29 2.14
C LEU A 131 -73.87 -29.79 1.91
N SER A 132 -74.45 -28.92 2.75
CA SER A 132 -74.25 -27.48 2.64
C SER A 132 -72.79 -27.08 2.89
N GLU A 133 -72.16 -27.69 3.90
CA GLU A 133 -70.74 -27.52 4.21
C GLU A 133 -69.86 -28.03 3.06
N LEU A 134 -70.13 -29.24 2.58
CA LEU A 134 -69.43 -29.87 1.45
C LEU A 134 -69.50 -29.01 0.18
N VAL A 135 -70.69 -28.50 -0.17
CA VAL A 135 -70.87 -27.64 -1.36
C VAL A 135 -70.11 -26.32 -1.20
N SER A 136 -70.10 -25.74 0.00
CA SER A 136 -69.34 -24.52 0.29
C SER A 136 -67.83 -24.75 0.18
N LEU A 137 -67.34 -25.87 0.73
CA LEU A 137 -65.93 -26.24 0.71
C LEU A 137 -65.47 -26.62 -0.71
N LYS A 138 -66.30 -27.38 -1.44
CA LYS A 138 -66.09 -27.66 -2.87
C LYS A 138 -65.92 -26.38 -3.67
N ARG A 139 -66.81 -25.39 -3.47
CA ARG A 139 -66.72 -24.10 -4.17
C ARG A 139 -65.43 -23.35 -3.80
N SER A 140 -65.10 -23.26 -2.51
CA SER A 140 -63.85 -22.65 -2.03
C SER A 140 -62.61 -23.30 -2.68
N LEU A 141 -62.55 -24.64 -2.70
CA LEU A 141 -61.46 -25.39 -3.32
C LEU A 141 -61.40 -25.18 -4.85
N GLN A 142 -62.54 -25.08 -5.53
CA GLN A 142 -62.60 -24.78 -6.96
C GLN A 142 -62.13 -23.36 -7.29
N GLU A 143 -62.51 -22.37 -6.49
CA GLU A 143 -62.00 -20.99 -6.59
C GLU A 143 -60.48 -20.96 -6.42
N ARG A 144 -59.93 -21.82 -5.57
CA ARG A 144 -58.49 -22.04 -5.34
C ARG A 144 -57.83 -23.03 -6.30
N LYS A 145 -58.49 -23.33 -7.43
CA LYS A 145 -57.95 -24.19 -8.50
C LYS A 145 -57.46 -25.56 -8.02
N VAL A 146 -58.18 -26.22 -7.11
CA VAL A 146 -57.84 -27.56 -6.56
C VAL A 146 -57.52 -28.61 -7.63
N GLN A 147 -58.11 -28.49 -8.81
CA GLN A 147 -57.84 -29.37 -9.96
C GLN A 147 -56.40 -29.25 -10.50
N GLU A 148 -55.70 -28.16 -10.24
CA GLU A 148 -54.32 -27.96 -10.70
C GLU A 148 -53.26 -28.50 -9.73
N TRP A 149 -53.61 -28.74 -8.46
CA TRP A 149 -52.64 -29.06 -7.41
C TRP A 149 -53.02 -30.24 -6.51
N ALA A 150 -54.28 -30.66 -6.47
CA ALA A 150 -54.77 -31.82 -5.74
C ALA A 150 -55.89 -32.56 -6.50
N GLN A 151 -55.75 -32.69 -7.83
CA GLN A 151 -56.78 -33.27 -8.70
C GLN A 151 -57.27 -34.65 -8.23
N ALA A 152 -56.34 -35.57 -7.95
CA ALA A 152 -56.68 -36.94 -7.59
C ALA A 152 -57.47 -37.01 -6.28
N ASP A 153 -57.00 -36.30 -5.24
CA ASP A 153 -57.68 -36.23 -3.94
C ASP A 153 -59.06 -35.57 -4.07
N PHE A 154 -59.17 -34.53 -4.90
CA PHE A 154 -60.43 -33.81 -5.11
C PHE A 154 -61.47 -34.66 -5.84
N VAL A 155 -61.06 -35.38 -6.89
CA VAL A 155 -61.95 -36.33 -7.59
C VAL A 155 -62.42 -37.42 -6.64
N HIS A 156 -61.55 -37.98 -5.82
CA HIS A 156 -61.93 -38.98 -4.82
C HIS A 156 -62.97 -38.45 -3.81
N GLY A 157 -62.80 -37.22 -3.32
CA GLY A 157 -63.79 -36.57 -2.46
C GLY A 157 -65.15 -36.36 -3.14
N LEU A 158 -65.17 -36.08 -4.44
CA LEU A 158 -66.41 -35.96 -5.22
C LEU A 158 -67.09 -37.31 -5.46
N GLU A 159 -66.34 -38.38 -5.73
CA GLU A 159 -66.88 -39.75 -5.86
C GLU A 159 -67.55 -40.22 -4.56
N LEU A 160 -66.99 -39.88 -3.39
CA LEU A 160 -67.61 -40.17 -2.09
C LEU A 160 -68.93 -39.40 -1.90
N ALA A 161 -69.01 -38.18 -2.42
CA ALA A 161 -70.24 -37.39 -2.36
C ALA A 161 -71.32 -37.96 -3.30
N GLU A 162 -70.94 -38.37 -4.52
CA GLU A 162 -71.83 -39.02 -5.49
C GLU A 162 -72.41 -40.33 -4.94
N GLN A 163 -71.59 -41.17 -4.30
CA GLN A 163 -72.07 -42.35 -3.58
C GLN A 163 -73.06 -42.00 -2.45
N GLY A 164 -72.87 -40.85 -1.81
CA GLY A 164 -73.82 -40.33 -0.81
C GLY A 164 -75.15 -39.90 -1.44
N ASP A 165 -75.11 -39.25 -2.60
CA ASP A 165 -76.30 -38.84 -3.36
C ASP A 165 -77.13 -40.05 -3.82
N ASP A 166 -76.47 -41.11 -4.30
CA ASP A 166 -77.12 -42.37 -4.67
C ASP A 166 -77.87 -43.00 -3.48
N LEU A 167 -77.22 -43.11 -2.32
CA LEU A 167 -77.82 -43.64 -1.09
C LEU A 167 -78.95 -42.74 -0.57
N TYR A 168 -78.81 -41.42 -0.70
CA TYR A 168 -79.83 -40.46 -0.29
C TYR A 168 -81.09 -40.57 -1.16
N ALA A 169 -80.93 -40.79 -2.48
CA ALA A 169 -82.04 -41.05 -3.41
C ALA A 169 -82.82 -42.33 -3.07
N LEU A 170 -82.12 -43.36 -2.58
CA LEU A 170 -82.70 -44.60 -2.06
C LEU A 170 -83.33 -44.47 -0.66
N GLN A 171 -83.32 -43.28 -0.06
CA GLN A 171 -83.79 -43.00 1.31
C GLN A 171 -82.98 -43.71 2.42
N GLU A 172 -81.77 -44.16 2.12
CA GLU A 172 -80.84 -44.79 3.07
C GLU A 172 -80.05 -43.75 3.86
N TYR A 173 -80.77 -42.87 4.58
CA TYR A 173 -80.20 -41.65 5.19
C TYR A 173 -78.99 -41.88 6.12
N PRO A 174 -78.92 -42.92 6.97
CA PRO A 174 -77.73 -43.17 7.79
C PRO A 174 -76.47 -43.51 6.99
N GLN A 175 -76.62 -44.22 5.87
CA GLN A 175 -75.50 -44.61 5.01
C GLN A 175 -75.05 -43.42 4.15
N ALA A 176 -76.02 -42.66 3.60
CA ALA A 176 -75.75 -41.41 2.92
C ALA A 176 -74.98 -40.42 3.83
N LEU A 177 -75.41 -40.29 5.09
CA LEU A 177 -74.72 -39.46 6.09
C LEU A 177 -73.26 -39.88 6.28
N ALA A 178 -72.99 -41.19 6.36
CA ALA A 178 -71.63 -41.69 6.50
C ALA A 178 -70.76 -41.37 5.27
N LYS A 179 -71.31 -41.48 4.05
CA LYS A 179 -70.62 -41.11 2.81
C LYS A 179 -70.36 -39.61 2.71
N TYR A 180 -71.35 -38.77 3.05
CA TYR A 180 -71.14 -37.32 3.10
C TYR A 180 -70.10 -36.91 4.15
N LYS A 181 -70.04 -37.57 5.31
CA LYS A 181 -68.96 -37.35 6.31
C LYS A 181 -67.58 -37.72 5.76
N GLN A 182 -67.48 -38.83 5.03
CA GLN A 182 -66.23 -39.23 4.37
C GLN A 182 -65.82 -38.22 3.29
N ALA A 183 -66.76 -37.75 2.47
CA ALA A 183 -66.51 -36.73 1.45
C ALA A 183 -66.06 -35.40 2.08
N LEU A 184 -66.71 -34.94 3.15
CA LEU A 184 -66.33 -33.73 3.87
C LEU A 184 -64.91 -33.86 4.43
N SER A 185 -64.60 -34.95 5.12
CA SER A 185 -63.26 -35.21 5.68
C SER A 185 -62.17 -35.27 4.59
N ALA A 186 -62.48 -35.84 3.42
CA ALA A 186 -61.57 -35.85 2.28
C ALA A 186 -61.29 -34.43 1.78
N LEU A 187 -62.31 -33.58 1.62
CA LEU A 187 -62.14 -32.19 1.20
C LEU A 187 -61.45 -31.32 2.26
N GLU A 188 -61.72 -31.52 3.56
CA GLU A 188 -61.04 -30.84 4.66
C GLU A 188 -59.54 -31.18 4.70
N THR A 189 -59.20 -32.44 4.39
CA THR A 189 -57.80 -32.88 4.27
C THR A 189 -57.09 -32.15 3.13
N ILE A 190 -57.77 -31.86 2.03
CA ILE A 190 -57.23 -31.06 0.92
C ILE A 190 -57.06 -29.60 1.36
N ASP A 191 -58.06 -29.03 2.02
CA ASP A 191 -58.00 -27.64 2.53
C ASP A 191 -56.81 -27.44 3.48
N ALA A 192 -56.58 -28.40 4.38
CA ALA A 192 -55.43 -28.41 5.29
C ALA A 192 -54.06 -28.45 4.58
N LYS A 193 -53.99 -28.88 3.31
CA LYS A 193 -52.75 -28.86 2.50
C LYS A 193 -52.47 -27.48 1.88
N ILE A 194 -53.44 -26.57 1.81
CA ILE A 194 -53.26 -25.26 1.15
C ILE A 194 -52.01 -24.52 1.65
N PRO A 195 -51.73 -24.39 2.96
CA PRO A 195 -50.54 -23.67 3.43
C PRO A 195 -49.21 -24.29 2.97
N SER A 196 -49.13 -25.62 2.87
CA SER A 196 -47.90 -26.31 2.45
C SER A 196 -47.69 -26.23 0.94
N VAL A 197 -48.76 -26.34 0.15
CA VAL A 197 -48.74 -26.16 -1.31
C VAL A 197 -48.36 -24.72 -1.66
N LEU A 198 -48.93 -23.75 -0.95
CA LEU A 198 -48.63 -22.34 -1.12
C LEU A 198 -47.15 -22.04 -0.82
N LYS A 199 -46.62 -22.57 0.30
CA LYS A 199 -45.19 -22.48 0.63
C LYS A 199 -44.32 -23.12 -0.46
N ALA A 200 -44.72 -24.26 -1.00
CA ALA A 200 -44.00 -24.95 -2.07
C ALA A 200 -43.94 -24.11 -3.37
N TYR A 201 -45.04 -23.45 -3.75
CA TYR A 201 -45.05 -22.56 -4.91
C TYR A 201 -44.18 -21.33 -4.72
N VAL A 202 -44.26 -20.65 -3.57
CA VAL A 202 -43.38 -19.50 -3.27
C VAL A 202 -41.91 -19.92 -3.25
N SER A 203 -41.59 -21.07 -2.66
CA SER A 203 -40.22 -21.60 -2.64
C SER A 203 -39.72 -21.91 -4.05
N ALA A 204 -40.52 -22.57 -4.89
CA ALA A 204 -40.16 -22.87 -6.27
C ALA A 204 -40.01 -21.59 -7.11
N ALA A 205 -40.82 -20.56 -6.84
CA ALA A 205 -40.72 -19.27 -7.51
C ALA A 205 -39.40 -18.57 -7.17
N ASN A 206 -39.04 -18.51 -5.88
CA ASN A 206 -37.78 -17.94 -5.41
C ASN A 206 -36.56 -18.69 -5.98
N GLN A 207 -36.64 -20.02 -6.07
CA GLN A 207 -35.62 -20.82 -6.73
C GLN A 207 -35.52 -20.51 -8.23
N GLY A 208 -36.65 -20.26 -8.89
CA GLY A 208 -36.69 -19.79 -10.27
C GLY A 208 -35.96 -18.46 -10.45
N ILE A 209 -36.16 -17.49 -9.55
CA ILE A 209 -35.41 -16.22 -9.54
C ILE A 209 -33.91 -16.48 -9.41
N ALA A 210 -33.49 -17.29 -8.43
CA ALA A 210 -32.08 -17.57 -8.19
C ALA A 210 -31.38 -18.28 -9.36
N GLN A 211 -32.12 -19.02 -10.18
CA GLN A 211 -31.63 -19.73 -11.36
C GLN A 211 -31.85 -18.94 -12.67
N SER A 212 -32.24 -17.67 -12.59
CA SER A 212 -32.57 -16.82 -13.74
C SER A 212 -33.69 -17.36 -14.64
N ARG A 213 -34.60 -18.18 -14.08
CA ARG A 213 -35.78 -18.75 -14.75
C ARG A 213 -37.02 -17.90 -14.42
N PHE A 214 -37.02 -16.64 -14.87
CA PHE A 214 -38.02 -15.64 -14.46
C PHE A 214 -39.46 -15.99 -14.86
N GLU A 215 -39.67 -16.57 -16.04
CA GLU A 215 -41.00 -17.01 -16.47
C GLU A 215 -41.53 -18.17 -15.61
N LEU A 216 -40.66 -19.11 -15.23
CA LEU A 216 -41.03 -20.18 -14.29
C LEU A 216 -41.40 -19.58 -12.92
N ALA A 217 -40.62 -18.61 -12.43
CA ALA A 217 -40.89 -17.95 -11.17
C ALA A 217 -42.24 -17.21 -11.20
N ARG A 218 -42.52 -16.46 -12.28
CA ARG A 218 -43.78 -15.75 -12.51
C ARG A 218 -44.96 -16.72 -12.43
N GLN A 219 -44.89 -17.84 -13.15
CA GLN A 219 -45.94 -18.88 -13.13
C GLN A 219 -46.16 -19.45 -11.73
N LYS A 220 -45.08 -19.71 -10.96
CA LYS A 220 -45.19 -20.25 -9.60
C LYS A 220 -45.82 -19.24 -8.62
N PHE A 221 -45.47 -17.95 -8.70
CA PHE A 221 -46.14 -16.94 -7.90
C PHE A 221 -47.61 -16.77 -8.28
N GLN A 222 -47.95 -16.80 -9.57
CA GLN A 222 -49.35 -16.77 -10.02
C GLN A 222 -50.15 -17.96 -9.48
N LYS A 223 -49.57 -19.17 -9.42
CA LYS A 223 -50.20 -20.33 -8.77
C LYS A 223 -50.38 -20.15 -7.26
N ALA A 224 -49.44 -19.51 -6.57
CA ALA A 224 -49.61 -19.14 -5.16
C ALA A 224 -50.76 -18.14 -4.97
N LEU A 225 -50.90 -17.15 -5.86
CA LEU A 225 -52.00 -16.18 -5.82
C LEU A 225 -53.35 -16.76 -6.22
N ALA A 226 -53.37 -17.84 -7.00
CA ALA A 226 -54.60 -18.60 -7.25
C ALA A 226 -55.11 -19.32 -6.00
N LEU A 227 -54.22 -19.71 -5.08
CA LEU A 227 -54.58 -20.30 -3.78
C LEU A 227 -54.98 -19.25 -2.74
N ASP A 228 -54.30 -18.11 -2.73
CA ASP A 228 -54.53 -16.97 -1.84
C ASP A 228 -54.20 -15.65 -2.57
N PRO A 229 -55.21 -14.91 -3.07
CA PRO A 229 -55.01 -13.67 -3.81
C PRO A 229 -54.28 -12.56 -3.03
N ASN A 230 -54.28 -12.63 -1.70
CA ASN A 230 -53.66 -11.62 -0.83
C ASN A 230 -52.34 -12.12 -0.23
N HIS A 231 -51.74 -13.18 -0.77
CA HIS A 231 -50.50 -13.73 -0.24
C HIS A 231 -49.32 -12.77 -0.47
N ILE A 232 -48.96 -12.01 0.58
CA ILE A 232 -47.95 -10.94 0.53
C ILE A 232 -46.61 -11.38 -0.09
N PRO A 233 -46.00 -12.52 0.30
CA PRO A 233 -44.76 -13.00 -0.34
C PRO A 233 -44.87 -13.23 -1.85
N ALA A 234 -46.03 -13.69 -2.35
CA ALA A 234 -46.19 -13.92 -3.79
C ALA A 234 -46.41 -12.62 -4.56
N LEU A 235 -47.16 -11.66 -4.00
CA LEU A 235 -47.30 -10.32 -4.56
C LEU A 235 -45.94 -9.59 -4.63
N ALA A 236 -45.18 -9.63 -3.54
CA ALA A 236 -43.83 -9.06 -3.49
C ALA A 236 -42.88 -9.74 -4.49
N GLY A 237 -42.98 -11.06 -4.65
CA GLY A 237 -42.21 -11.82 -5.63
C GLY A 237 -42.51 -11.43 -7.08
N LEU A 238 -43.78 -11.21 -7.44
CA LEU A 238 -44.15 -10.71 -8.76
C LEU A 238 -43.66 -9.28 -9.01
N ALA A 239 -43.84 -8.38 -8.05
CA ALA A 239 -43.33 -7.00 -8.15
C ALA A 239 -41.81 -6.99 -8.34
N ARG A 240 -41.08 -7.87 -7.65
CA ARG A 240 -39.63 -8.03 -7.83
C ARG A 240 -39.27 -8.50 -9.25
N LEU A 241 -40.03 -9.44 -9.83
CA LEU A 241 -39.79 -9.92 -11.19
C LEU A 241 -39.98 -8.84 -12.26
N GLU A 242 -40.74 -7.78 -11.98
CA GLU A 242 -40.93 -6.65 -12.90
C GLU A 242 -39.67 -5.78 -13.02
N VAL A 243 -38.96 -5.56 -11.90
CA VAL A 243 -37.75 -4.72 -11.86
C VAL A 243 -36.46 -5.49 -12.18
N LEU A 244 -36.47 -6.81 -12.03
CA LEU A 244 -35.28 -7.64 -12.14
C LEU A 244 -34.53 -7.54 -13.49
N PRO A 245 -35.19 -7.43 -14.66
CA PRO A 245 -34.48 -7.24 -15.93
C PRO A 245 -33.64 -5.96 -15.96
N GLU A 246 -34.16 -4.86 -15.41
CA GLU A 246 -33.43 -3.59 -15.32
C GLU A 246 -32.25 -3.71 -14.35
N VAL A 247 -32.47 -4.33 -13.18
CA VAL A 247 -31.41 -4.62 -12.19
C VAL A 247 -30.27 -5.41 -12.82
N LEU A 248 -30.58 -6.49 -13.55
CA LEU A 248 -29.58 -7.33 -14.21
C LEU A 248 -28.81 -6.59 -15.31
N SER A 249 -29.50 -5.72 -16.07
CA SER A 249 -28.85 -4.88 -17.07
C SER A 249 -27.85 -3.90 -16.43
N LYS A 250 -28.23 -3.27 -15.31
CA LYS A 250 -27.34 -2.39 -14.54
C LYS A 250 -26.14 -3.14 -13.97
N LEU A 251 -26.35 -4.34 -13.42
CA LEU A 251 -25.25 -5.17 -12.92
C LEU A 251 -24.28 -5.59 -14.03
N ALA A 252 -24.79 -6.01 -15.19
CA ALA A 252 -23.96 -6.34 -16.34
C ALA A 252 -23.18 -5.12 -16.87
N SER A 253 -23.81 -3.95 -16.87
CA SER A 253 -23.13 -2.68 -17.20
C SER A 253 -22.03 -2.35 -16.20
N ALA A 254 -22.30 -2.49 -14.89
CA ALA A 254 -21.30 -2.26 -13.85
C ALA A 254 -20.09 -3.19 -14.02
N GLU A 255 -20.32 -4.49 -14.24
CA GLU A 255 -19.25 -5.47 -14.49
C GLU A 255 -18.44 -5.14 -15.74
N THR A 256 -19.11 -4.72 -16.82
CA THR A 256 -18.43 -4.29 -18.05
C THR A 256 -17.51 -3.09 -17.78
N ASN A 257 -17.97 -2.11 -17.00
CA ASN A 257 -17.15 -0.97 -16.62
C ASN A 257 -15.96 -1.39 -15.74
N VAL A 258 -16.13 -2.30 -14.78
CA VAL A 258 -15.01 -2.84 -13.98
C VAL A 258 -13.96 -3.52 -14.87
N LEU A 259 -14.39 -4.31 -15.86
CA LEU A 259 -13.46 -4.91 -16.83
C LEU A 259 -12.71 -3.83 -17.63
N GLN A 260 -13.41 -2.79 -18.08
CA GLN A 260 -12.80 -1.70 -18.83
C GLN A 260 -11.80 -0.90 -18.00
N TYR A 261 -12.07 -0.70 -16.71
CA TYR A 261 -11.11 -0.15 -15.76
C TYR A 261 -9.86 -1.02 -15.65
N ASN A 262 -10.01 -2.34 -15.51
CA ASN A 262 -8.87 -3.24 -15.40
C ASN A 262 -7.96 -3.18 -16.64
N GLU A 263 -8.53 -2.98 -17.83
CA GLU A 263 -7.79 -2.82 -19.08
C GLU A 263 -7.14 -1.45 -19.25
N THR A 264 -7.84 -0.37 -18.90
CA THR A 264 -7.44 1.01 -19.26
C THR A 264 -6.80 1.78 -18.11
N GLN A 265 -7.06 1.36 -16.87
CA GLN A 265 -6.73 2.06 -15.64
C GLN A 265 -7.34 3.48 -15.56
N ASP A 266 -8.41 3.75 -16.34
CA ASP A 266 -9.16 5.00 -16.30
C ASP A 266 -10.25 4.94 -15.20
N PRO A 267 -10.16 5.77 -14.15
CA PRO A 267 -11.06 5.70 -12.99
C PRO A 267 -12.51 6.07 -13.32
N SER A 268 -12.77 6.73 -14.46
CA SER A 268 -14.15 7.06 -14.87
C SER A 268 -15.00 5.81 -15.09
N TYR A 269 -14.39 4.67 -15.42
CA TYR A 269 -15.09 3.40 -15.51
C TYR A 269 -15.47 2.85 -14.13
N LEU A 270 -14.61 2.97 -13.11
CA LEU A 270 -15.00 2.60 -11.74
C LEU A 270 -16.15 3.48 -11.23
N GLU A 271 -16.09 4.79 -11.49
CA GLU A 271 -17.17 5.72 -11.11
C GLU A 271 -18.51 5.32 -11.73
N ARG A 272 -18.53 4.98 -13.04
CA ARG A 272 -19.73 4.47 -13.72
C ARG A 272 -20.19 3.12 -13.16
N ALA A 273 -19.26 2.24 -12.78
CA ALA A 273 -19.60 0.95 -12.17
C ALA A 273 -20.30 1.15 -10.81
N ILE A 274 -19.78 2.05 -9.97
CA ILE A 274 -20.34 2.44 -8.69
C ILE A 274 -21.77 2.98 -8.87
N GLU A 275 -21.97 3.91 -9.80
CA GLU A 275 -23.30 4.46 -10.12
C GLU A 275 -24.29 3.35 -10.56
N ALA A 276 -23.83 2.42 -11.40
CA ALA A 276 -24.65 1.31 -11.87
C ALA A 276 -25.00 0.32 -10.74
N TYR A 277 -24.07 0.02 -9.83
CA TYR A 277 -24.34 -0.81 -8.64
C TYR A 277 -25.34 -0.12 -7.71
N GLN A 278 -25.16 1.18 -7.41
CA GLN A 278 -26.09 1.95 -6.58
C GLN A 278 -27.50 1.98 -7.19
N SER A 279 -27.59 2.16 -8.51
CA SER A 279 -28.87 2.16 -9.24
C SER A 279 -29.55 0.77 -9.27
N ALA A 280 -28.77 -0.32 -9.27
CA ALA A 280 -29.29 -1.67 -9.14
C ALA A 280 -29.85 -1.94 -7.72
N ILE A 281 -29.13 -1.50 -6.68
CA ILE A 281 -29.55 -1.63 -5.27
C ILE A 281 -30.82 -0.82 -4.99
N ALA A 282 -30.92 0.39 -5.57
CA ALA A 282 -32.11 1.23 -5.44
C ALA A 282 -33.36 0.60 -6.08
N ALA A 283 -33.18 -0.18 -7.15
CA ALA A 283 -34.27 -0.86 -7.84
C ALA A 283 -34.69 -2.19 -7.17
N ASP A 284 -33.76 -2.94 -6.58
CA ASP A 284 -34.04 -4.14 -5.78
C ASP A 284 -33.09 -4.25 -4.60
N THR A 285 -33.60 -3.91 -3.40
CA THR A 285 -32.85 -4.01 -2.15
C THR A 285 -32.40 -5.44 -1.79
N LEU A 286 -33.00 -6.47 -2.41
CA LEU A 286 -32.62 -7.88 -2.21
C LEU A 286 -31.50 -8.34 -3.17
N ALA A 287 -30.91 -7.43 -3.95
CA ALA A 287 -29.75 -7.69 -4.79
C ALA A 287 -28.44 -7.66 -3.97
N SER A 288 -28.29 -8.57 -3.00
CA SER A 288 -27.13 -8.59 -2.08
C SER A 288 -25.78 -8.65 -2.79
N SER A 289 -25.69 -9.35 -3.93
CA SER A 289 -24.47 -9.42 -4.75
C SER A 289 -24.02 -8.07 -5.33
N ALA A 290 -24.90 -7.07 -5.37
CA ALA A 290 -24.58 -5.72 -5.81
C ALA A 290 -23.85 -4.91 -4.72
N GLN A 291 -24.14 -5.17 -3.44
CA GLN A 291 -23.54 -4.45 -2.32
C GLN A 291 -22.06 -4.79 -2.16
N ASP A 292 -21.71 -6.08 -2.16
CA ASP A 292 -20.31 -6.52 -2.08
C ASP A 292 -19.47 -5.99 -3.26
N LYS A 293 -20.07 -5.92 -4.45
CA LYS A 293 -19.42 -5.39 -5.65
C LYS A 293 -19.27 -3.87 -5.62
N LEU A 294 -20.25 -3.17 -5.06
CA LEU A 294 -20.17 -1.73 -4.82
C LEU A 294 -19.00 -1.40 -3.88
N GLU A 295 -18.94 -2.07 -2.73
CA GLU A 295 -17.87 -1.88 -1.75
C GLU A 295 -16.48 -2.16 -2.35
N SER A 296 -16.37 -3.24 -3.14
CA SER A 296 -15.13 -3.57 -3.84
C SER A 296 -14.73 -2.50 -4.88
N ALA A 297 -15.69 -1.97 -5.65
CA ALA A 297 -15.43 -0.92 -6.63
C ALA A 297 -15.04 0.41 -5.97
N GLU A 298 -15.68 0.78 -4.86
CA GLU A 298 -15.35 1.95 -4.06
C GLU A 298 -13.93 1.85 -3.50
N LEU A 299 -13.57 0.70 -2.92
CA LEU A 299 -12.21 0.46 -2.41
C LEU A 299 -11.16 0.56 -3.53
N GLN A 300 -11.43 -0.02 -4.69
CA GLN A 300 -10.52 0.08 -5.85
C GLN A 300 -10.33 1.53 -6.31
N LEU A 301 -11.39 2.35 -6.27
CA LEU A 301 -11.32 3.76 -6.66
C LEU A 301 -10.49 4.58 -5.66
N VAL A 302 -10.66 4.34 -4.37
CA VAL A 302 -9.85 4.96 -3.29
C VAL A 302 -8.38 4.62 -3.49
N GLU A 303 -8.05 3.33 -3.69
CA GLU A 303 -6.68 2.87 -3.92
C GLU A 303 -6.07 3.46 -5.22
N HIS A 304 -6.85 3.56 -6.30
CA HIS A 304 -6.38 4.19 -7.54
C HIS A 304 -6.02 5.66 -7.31
N ARG A 305 -6.92 6.43 -6.70
CA ARG A 305 -6.72 7.85 -6.40
C ARG A 305 -5.51 8.07 -5.50
N PHE A 306 -5.36 7.24 -4.47
CA PHE A 306 -4.21 7.24 -3.59
C PHE A 306 -2.90 7.04 -4.35
N ASN A 307 -2.82 5.96 -5.15
CA ASN A 307 -1.61 5.62 -5.89
C ASN A 307 -1.26 6.69 -6.94
N ALA A 308 -2.27 7.26 -7.61
CA ALA A 308 -2.09 8.36 -8.54
C ALA A 308 -1.55 9.62 -7.84
N ALA A 309 -2.14 9.99 -6.70
CA ALA A 309 -1.71 11.13 -5.89
C ALA A 309 -0.28 10.93 -5.36
N MET A 310 0.04 9.75 -4.84
CA MET A 310 1.40 9.41 -4.38
C MET A 310 2.43 9.50 -5.50
N THR A 311 2.11 8.95 -6.67
CA THR A 311 3.00 9.01 -7.85
C THR A 311 3.22 10.46 -8.28
N ALA A 312 2.15 11.25 -8.35
CA ALA A 312 2.23 12.67 -8.70
C ALA A 312 3.03 13.48 -7.66
N ALA A 313 2.87 13.17 -6.37
CA ALA A 313 3.58 13.82 -5.28
C ALA A 313 5.09 13.56 -5.35
N LEU A 314 5.49 12.28 -5.51
CA LEU A 314 6.88 11.88 -5.63
C LEU A 314 7.55 12.49 -6.88
N LYS A 315 6.84 12.49 -8.02
CA LYS A 315 7.31 13.17 -9.23
C LYS A 315 7.54 14.67 -9.00
N ALA A 316 6.57 15.35 -8.38
CA ALA A 316 6.69 16.78 -8.07
C ALA A 316 7.85 17.07 -7.10
N LEU A 317 8.10 16.17 -6.14
CA LEU A 317 9.22 16.26 -5.21
C LEU A 317 10.57 16.19 -5.94
N LEU A 318 10.73 15.21 -6.84
CA LEU A 318 11.93 15.03 -7.67
C LEU A 318 12.17 16.23 -8.60
N GLU A 319 11.09 16.80 -9.16
CA GLU A 319 11.14 17.99 -10.00
C GLU A 319 11.28 19.30 -9.21
N SER A 320 11.47 19.24 -7.88
CA SER A 320 11.55 20.40 -6.97
C SER A 320 10.32 21.32 -6.97
N LYS A 321 9.17 20.81 -7.42
CA LYS A 321 7.86 21.49 -7.39
C LYS A 321 7.18 21.26 -6.04
N TYR A 322 7.80 21.75 -4.98
CA TYR A 322 7.43 21.42 -3.60
C TYR A 322 5.99 21.79 -3.22
N ALA A 323 5.45 22.91 -3.73
CA ALA A 323 4.05 23.28 -3.50
C ALA A 323 3.08 22.26 -4.13
N THR A 324 3.36 21.80 -5.35
CA THR A 324 2.58 20.74 -5.99
C THR A 324 2.71 19.42 -5.23
N ALA A 325 3.91 19.05 -4.78
CA ALA A 325 4.12 17.86 -3.97
C ALA A 325 3.28 17.88 -2.68
N GLN A 326 3.18 19.02 -2.00
CA GLN A 326 2.32 19.18 -0.82
C GLN A 326 0.85 18.91 -1.13
N THR A 327 0.32 19.50 -2.20
CA THR A 327 -1.07 19.27 -2.61
C THR A 327 -1.33 17.79 -2.91
N GLN A 328 -0.41 17.12 -3.61
CA GLN A 328 -0.57 15.73 -4.01
C GLN A 328 -0.42 14.76 -2.82
N PHE A 329 0.54 14.98 -1.90
CA PHE A 329 0.59 14.19 -0.66
C PHE A 329 -0.63 14.41 0.22
N SER A 330 -1.17 15.63 0.25
CA SER A 330 -2.41 15.92 0.98
C SER A 330 -3.60 15.19 0.35
N ALA A 331 -3.69 15.14 -0.98
CA ALA A 331 -4.72 14.36 -1.68
C ALA A 331 -4.59 12.86 -1.38
N ALA A 332 -3.37 12.31 -1.36
CA ALA A 332 -3.15 10.93 -0.95
C ALA A 332 -3.62 10.67 0.50
N LEU A 333 -3.38 11.62 1.42
CA LEU A 333 -3.84 11.52 2.81
C LEU A 333 -5.34 11.73 2.99
N GLN A 334 -6.05 12.29 2.01
CA GLN A 334 -7.52 12.34 2.04
C GLN A 334 -8.11 10.95 1.80
N GLU A 335 -7.49 10.16 0.92
CA GLU A 335 -7.88 8.77 0.66
C GLU A 335 -7.42 7.83 1.79
N HIS A 336 -6.17 7.98 2.28
CA HIS A 336 -5.62 7.18 3.40
C HIS A 336 -4.97 8.06 4.47
N PRO A 337 -5.72 8.53 5.49
CA PRO A 337 -5.23 9.48 6.50
C PRO A 337 -4.05 9.00 7.34
N GLU A 338 -3.96 7.70 7.60
CA GLU A 338 -2.92 7.10 8.46
C GLU A 338 -1.70 6.61 7.67
N HIS A 339 -1.60 6.89 6.37
CA HIS A 339 -0.51 6.38 5.54
C HIS A 339 0.83 7.08 5.85
N VAL A 340 1.71 6.38 6.58
CA VAL A 340 2.98 6.90 7.12
C VAL A 340 3.88 7.54 6.06
N LEU A 341 4.08 6.90 4.89
CA LEU A 341 4.96 7.45 3.86
C LEU A 341 4.39 8.72 3.22
N ALA A 342 3.06 8.84 3.16
CA ALA A 342 2.41 10.04 2.61
C ALA A 342 2.54 11.20 3.61
N GLN A 343 2.42 10.94 4.92
CA GLN A 343 2.68 11.92 5.98
C GLN A 343 4.14 12.41 5.94
N GLN A 344 5.10 11.48 5.90
CA GLN A 344 6.54 11.82 5.80
C GLN A 344 6.86 12.60 4.52
N GLY A 345 6.26 12.21 3.39
CA GLY A 345 6.39 12.93 2.13
C GLY A 345 5.85 14.36 2.19
N LEU A 346 4.69 14.55 2.82
CA LEU A 346 4.10 15.87 3.04
C LEU A 346 5.00 16.75 3.92
N GLU A 347 5.50 16.21 5.04
CA GLU A 347 6.44 16.92 5.92
C GLU A 347 7.72 17.34 5.18
N GLN A 348 8.29 16.43 4.39
CA GLN A 348 9.46 16.72 3.57
C GLN A 348 9.17 17.82 2.55
N ALA A 349 8.03 17.74 1.84
CA ALA A 349 7.62 18.76 0.87
C ALA A 349 7.36 20.13 1.53
N LEU A 350 6.82 20.15 2.76
CA LEU A 350 6.66 21.37 3.58
C LEU A 350 8.00 22.00 3.93
N ALA A 351 8.94 21.20 4.43
CA ALA A 351 10.28 21.67 4.78
C ALA A 351 11.03 22.23 3.57
N LEU A 352 10.99 21.51 2.43
CA LEU A 352 11.65 21.93 1.19
C LEU A 352 11.02 23.18 0.58
N ASN A 353 9.69 23.29 0.58
CA ASN A 353 9.02 24.51 0.09
C ASN A 353 9.36 25.71 0.95
N LYS A 354 9.36 25.56 2.29
CA LYS A 354 9.79 26.62 3.21
C LYS A 354 11.23 27.03 2.95
N GLY A 355 12.15 26.06 2.81
CA GLY A 355 13.56 26.31 2.50
C GLY A 355 13.78 27.03 1.17
N ASN A 356 12.97 26.69 0.16
CA ASN A 356 13.04 27.31 -1.16
C ASN A 356 12.27 28.65 -1.25
N SER A 357 11.38 28.96 -0.31
CA SER A 357 10.67 30.24 -0.29
C SER A 357 11.64 31.41 -0.09
N ILE A 358 11.32 32.58 -0.66
CA ILE A 358 12.16 33.79 -0.51
C ILE A 358 12.40 34.12 0.97
N SER A 359 11.37 34.01 1.81
CA SER A 359 11.50 34.24 3.26
C SER A 359 12.45 33.23 3.92
N GLY A 360 12.35 31.95 3.58
CA GLY A 360 13.26 30.92 4.05
C GLY A 360 14.71 31.11 3.56
N MET A 361 14.90 31.62 2.35
CA MET A 361 16.23 32.00 1.84
C MET A 361 16.80 33.18 2.62
N PHE A 362 16.00 34.19 2.97
CA PHE A 362 16.44 35.29 3.84
C PHE A 362 16.87 34.79 5.23
N ASP A 363 16.12 33.85 5.82
CA ASP A 363 16.51 33.21 7.09
C ASP A 363 17.85 32.47 6.98
N GLN A 364 18.07 31.75 5.88
CA GLN A 364 19.34 31.06 5.63
C GLN A 364 20.49 32.06 5.47
N ALA A 365 20.29 33.15 4.73
CA ALA A 365 21.29 34.21 4.57
C ALA A 365 21.67 34.80 5.94
N ARG A 366 20.68 35.15 6.77
CA ARG A 366 20.92 35.66 8.15
C ARG A 366 21.71 34.69 9.02
N ARG A 367 21.38 33.39 8.97
CA ARG A 367 22.14 32.36 9.71
C ARG A 367 23.57 32.21 9.21
N SER A 368 23.80 32.36 7.90
CA SER A 368 25.14 32.36 7.33
C SER A 368 25.94 33.59 7.77
N GLN A 369 25.32 34.77 7.77
CA GLN A 369 25.93 36.00 8.30
C GLN A 369 26.27 35.89 9.79
N ALA A 370 25.36 35.35 10.61
CA ALA A 370 25.59 35.15 12.05
C ALA A 370 26.73 34.17 12.37
N ARG A 371 27.05 33.26 11.43
CA ARG A 371 28.20 32.35 11.51
C ARG A 371 29.44 32.89 10.77
N GLU A 372 29.40 34.15 10.32
CA GLU A 372 30.45 34.80 9.55
C GLU A 372 30.83 34.04 8.26
N ASN A 373 29.91 33.23 7.74
CA ASN A 373 30.03 32.60 6.43
C ASN A 373 29.47 33.54 5.35
N TRP A 374 30.23 34.60 5.09
CA TRP A 374 29.84 35.70 4.21
C TRP A 374 29.72 35.28 2.74
N GLN A 375 30.58 34.35 2.28
CA GLN A 375 30.51 33.80 0.93
C GLN A 375 29.20 33.03 0.68
N GLN A 376 28.75 32.24 1.65
CA GLN A 376 27.45 31.56 1.56
C GLN A 376 26.28 32.54 1.64
N ALA A 377 26.35 33.56 2.49
CA ALA A 377 25.32 34.60 2.53
C ALA A 377 25.21 35.34 1.18
N GLN A 378 26.34 35.66 0.56
CA GLN A 378 26.41 36.28 -0.76
C GLN A 378 25.72 35.43 -1.83
N SER A 379 26.01 34.12 -1.90
CA SER A 379 25.39 33.23 -2.88
C SER A 379 23.87 33.10 -2.68
N ILE A 380 23.39 33.04 -1.43
CA ILE A 380 21.97 33.00 -1.12
C ILE A 380 21.27 34.30 -1.56
N TYR A 381 21.83 35.47 -1.28
CA TYR A 381 21.23 36.74 -1.73
C TYR A 381 21.20 36.86 -3.26
N GLN A 382 22.22 36.35 -3.96
CA GLN A 382 22.19 36.26 -5.43
C GLN A 382 21.06 35.37 -5.92
N ALA A 383 20.87 34.20 -5.30
CA ALA A 383 19.77 33.30 -5.65
C ALA A 383 18.38 33.92 -5.37
N ILE A 384 18.22 34.68 -4.28
CA ILE A 384 16.99 35.44 -4.02
C ILE A 384 16.72 36.44 -5.15
N LEU A 385 17.73 37.19 -5.59
CA LEU A 385 17.60 38.19 -6.65
C LEU A 385 17.41 37.60 -8.04
N GLN A 386 17.91 36.39 -8.29
CA GLN A 386 17.60 35.64 -9.51
C GLN A 386 16.12 35.24 -9.56
N ARG A 387 15.55 34.87 -8.41
CA ARG A 387 14.13 34.51 -8.29
C ARG A 387 13.20 35.71 -8.34
N ASP A 388 13.55 36.77 -7.61
CA ASP A 388 12.81 38.02 -7.59
C ASP A 388 13.77 39.21 -7.51
N PRO A 389 14.03 39.87 -8.65
CA PRO A 389 14.93 41.01 -8.69
C PRO A 389 14.45 42.21 -7.86
N SER A 390 13.16 42.33 -7.52
CA SER A 390 12.57 43.48 -6.82
C SER A 390 12.91 43.55 -5.32
N GLN A 391 13.50 42.49 -4.78
CA GLN A 391 13.79 42.33 -3.35
C GLN A 391 14.91 43.29 -2.87
N ALA A 392 14.53 44.50 -2.47
CA ALA A 392 15.45 45.54 -1.98
C ALA A 392 16.36 45.06 -0.83
N SER A 393 15.79 44.33 0.13
CA SER A 393 16.54 43.75 1.25
C SER A 393 17.62 42.75 0.80
N ALA A 394 17.39 42.01 -0.28
CA ALA A 394 18.38 41.10 -0.84
C ALA A 394 19.50 41.85 -1.57
N ARG A 395 19.20 42.97 -2.26
CA ARG A 395 20.22 43.84 -2.86
C ARG A 395 21.14 44.43 -1.78
N SER A 396 20.57 44.98 -0.71
CA SER A 396 21.34 45.51 0.42
C SER A 396 22.17 44.43 1.10
N GLY A 397 21.55 43.27 1.39
CA GLY A 397 22.23 42.13 1.99
C GLY A 397 23.37 41.59 1.13
N LEU A 398 23.21 41.57 -0.19
CA LEU A 398 24.25 41.16 -1.13
C LEU A 398 25.47 42.09 -1.09
N VAL A 399 25.25 43.41 -1.08
CA VAL A 399 26.34 44.40 -0.97
C VAL A 399 27.11 44.19 0.34
N GLN A 400 26.40 44.07 1.45
CA GLN A 400 27.02 43.81 2.76
C GLN A 400 27.81 42.49 2.75
N ALA A 401 27.17 41.39 2.33
CA ALA A 401 27.81 40.07 2.30
C ALA A 401 29.06 40.04 1.40
N ARG A 402 29.04 40.75 0.26
CA ARG A 402 30.21 40.86 -0.63
C ARG A 402 31.37 41.59 0.05
N VAL A 403 31.12 42.75 0.66
CA VAL A 403 32.17 43.52 1.35
C VAL A 403 32.82 42.69 2.45
N HIS A 404 32.02 41.97 3.24
CA HIS A 404 32.55 41.11 4.29
C HIS A 404 33.26 39.85 3.76
N ALA A 405 32.77 39.25 2.67
CA ALA A 405 33.42 38.10 2.04
C ALA A 405 34.78 38.47 1.43
N GLU A 406 34.89 39.63 0.78
CA GLU A 406 36.16 40.15 0.25
C GLU A 406 37.16 40.43 1.38
N LEU A 407 36.70 40.99 2.50
CA LEU A 407 37.52 41.22 3.67
C LEU A 407 37.99 39.90 4.32
N ASP A 408 37.08 38.93 4.51
CA ASP A 408 37.41 37.61 5.06
C ASP A 408 38.47 36.90 4.22
N LEU A 409 38.34 36.91 2.89
CA LEU A 409 39.34 36.36 1.96
C LEU A 409 40.69 37.08 2.10
N ALA A 410 40.69 38.41 2.18
CA ALA A 410 41.94 39.18 2.34
C ALA A 410 42.65 38.89 3.67
N LEU A 411 41.89 38.76 4.77
CA LEU A 411 42.44 38.39 6.07
C LEU A 411 43.02 36.97 6.05
N ARG A 412 42.28 36.00 5.51
CA ARG A 412 42.73 34.61 5.38
C ARG A 412 44.01 34.49 4.57
N GLU A 413 44.12 35.21 3.46
CA GLU A 413 45.31 35.20 2.62
C GLU A 413 46.59 35.53 3.44
N TYR A 414 46.52 36.49 4.36
CA TYR A 414 47.66 36.82 5.23
C TYR A 414 47.89 35.82 6.37
N LEU A 415 46.81 35.27 6.93
CA LEU A 415 46.89 34.27 8.01
C LEU A 415 47.43 32.92 7.52
N GLU A 416 47.02 32.50 6.32
CA GLU A 416 47.47 31.26 5.68
C GLU A 416 48.87 31.38 5.09
N ASN A 417 49.28 32.60 4.71
CA ASN A 417 50.62 32.90 4.20
C ASN A 417 51.37 33.94 5.06
N PRO A 418 51.81 33.59 6.30
CA PRO A 418 52.43 34.54 7.24
C PRO A 418 53.64 35.30 6.68
N MET A 419 54.35 34.71 5.72
CA MET A 419 55.49 35.35 5.08
C MET A 419 55.14 36.61 4.29
N HIS A 420 53.89 36.78 3.85
CA HIS A 420 53.45 38.02 3.22
C HIS A 420 53.52 39.23 4.16
N VAL A 421 53.38 39.01 5.46
CA VAL A 421 53.45 40.06 6.47
C VAL A 421 54.86 40.63 6.62
N THR A 422 55.90 39.87 6.27
CA THR A 422 57.31 40.31 6.32
C THR A 422 57.71 41.23 5.16
N ASP A 423 56.89 41.29 4.10
CA ASP A 423 57.17 42.11 2.92
C ASP A 423 56.80 43.58 3.19
N ARG A 424 57.82 44.44 3.32
CA ARG A 424 57.63 45.88 3.58
C ARG A 424 56.77 46.56 2.52
N ALA A 425 56.81 46.11 1.26
CA ALA A 425 56.00 46.69 0.20
C ALA A 425 54.49 46.45 0.41
N ARG A 426 54.11 45.40 1.13
CA ARG A 426 52.72 45.03 1.41
C ARG A 426 52.15 45.69 2.66
N ARG A 427 52.99 46.28 3.52
CA ARG A 427 52.59 46.84 4.82
C ARG A 427 51.41 47.82 4.73
N PRO A 428 51.38 48.80 3.80
CA PRO A 428 50.24 49.73 3.69
C PRO A 428 48.91 49.03 3.38
N GLN A 429 48.95 47.94 2.59
CA GLN A 429 47.75 47.19 2.23
C GLN A 429 47.25 46.35 3.42
N ILE A 430 48.16 45.76 4.21
CA ILE A 430 47.80 45.00 5.42
C ILE A 430 47.19 45.96 6.47
N ASP A 431 47.83 47.12 6.71
CA ASP A 431 47.33 48.14 7.64
C ASP A 431 45.93 48.63 7.22
N LYS A 432 45.71 48.81 5.91
CA LYS A 432 44.39 49.16 5.35
C LYS A 432 43.35 48.06 5.61
N THR A 433 43.68 46.80 5.35
CA THR A 433 42.78 45.65 5.60
C THR A 433 42.42 45.55 7.09
N LEU A 434 43.40 45.72 8.00
CA LEU A 434 43.14 45.75 9.44
C LEU A 434 42.26 46.93 9.86
N SER A 435 42.52 48.12 9.33
CA SER A 435 41.69 49.31 9.60
C SER A 435 40.24 49.09 9.14
N GLN A 436 40.05 48.52 7.95
CA GLN A 436 38.73 48.14 7.44
C GLN A 436 38.04 47.10 8.32
N ALA A 437 38.76 46.07 8.78
CA ALA A 437 38.23 45.05 9.68
C ALA A 437 37.85 45.62 11.06
N LYS A 438 38.68 46.51 11.61
CA LYS A 438 38.44 47.20 12.87
C LYS A 438 37.27 48.19 12.81
N GLY A 439 37.01 48.77 11.64
CA GLY A 439 35.91 49.71 11.44
C GLY A 439 34.50 49.08 11.45
N ILE A 440 34.40 47.74 11.47
CA ILE A 440 33.11 47.05 11.49
C ILE A 440 32.50 47.14 12.90
N SER A 441 31.36 47.83 13.03
CA SER A 441 30.77 48.19 14.32
C SER A 441 30.13 47.04 15.12
N ARG A 442 30.14 45.81 14.59
CA ARG A 442 29.67 44.57 15.25
C ARG A 442 30.48 43.38 14.75
N GLN A 443 31.70 43.24 15.26
CA GLN A 443 32.57 42.12 14.94
C GLN A 443 32.02 40.84 15.55
N GLY A 444 32.06 39.75 14.78
CA GLY A 444 31.83 38.42 15.32
C GLY A 444 33.14 37.80 15.79
N ARG A 445 33.03 36.66 16.49
CA ARG A 445 34.17 35.98 17.11
C ARG A 445 35.25 35.57 16.10
N LEU A 446 34.87 35.21 14.88
CA LEU A 446 35.82 34.84 13.83
C LEU A 446 36.62 36.06 13.39
N LEU A 447 35.94 37.17 13.08
CA LEU A 447 36.60 38.40 12.65
C LEU A 447 37.55 38.92 13.73
N ASP A 448 37.11 38.93 15.00
CA ASP A 448 37.97 39.32 16.14
C ASP A 448 39.22 38.45 16.23
N SER A 449 39.05 37.12 16.10
CA SER A 449 40.19 36.19 16.11
C SER A 449 41.13 36.44 14.94
N GLN A 450 40.62 36.70 13.74
CA GLN A 450 41.43 36.97 12.55
C GLN A 450 42.21 38.29 12.69
N ILE A 451 41.58 39.34 13.22
CA ILE A 451 42.23 40.62 13.52
C ILE A 451 43.38 40.38 14.50
N ASN A 452 43.11 39.76 15.64
CA ASN A 452 44.12 39.53 16.68
C ASN A 452 45.29 38.68 16.17
N GLN A 453 45.01 37.62 15.39
CA GLN A 453 46.07 36.78 14.81
C GLN A 453 46.92 37.55 13.80
N LEU A 454 46.31 38.36 12.93
CA LEU A 454 47.05 39.14 11.95
C LEU A 454 47.90 40.22 12.62
N GLU A 455 47.39 40.87 13.67
CA GLU A 455 48.16 41.81 14.49
C GLU A 455 49.36 41.14 15.15
N ALA A 456 49.19 39.95 15.74
CA ALA A 456 50.29 39.21 16.34
C ALA A 456 51.35 38.81 15.29
N LEU A 457 50.92 38.43 14.08
CA LEU A 457 51.85 38.16 12.97
C LEU A 457 52.62 39.42 12.55
N MET A 458 51.99 40.59 12.57
CA MET A 458 52.63 41.87 12.25
C MET A 458 53.64 42.29 13.30
N GLU A 459 53.30 42.15 14.58
CA GLU A 459 54.22 42.38 15.69
C GLU A 459 55.42 41.41 15.62
N GLY A 460 55.14 40.12 15.40
CA GLY A 460 56.17 39.09 15.23
C GLY A 460 57.09 39.36 14.04
N ALA A 461 56.56 39.90 12.93
CA ALA A 461 57.36 40.26 11.75
C ALA A 461 58.39 41.37 12.03
N GLU A 462 58.18 42.19 13.07
CA GLU A 462 59.08 43.26 13.48
C GLU A 462 60.00 42.85 14.64
N LYS A 463 59.71 41.74 15.33
CA LYS A 463 60.55 41.20 16.41
C LYS A 463 61.70 40.39 15.84
N ALA A 464 62.93 40.75 16.21
CA ALA A 464 64.10 39.97 15.80
C ALA A 464 64.23 38.69 16.63
N LEU A 465 64.50 37.57 15.97
CA LEU A 465 64.66 36.25 16.58
C LEU A 465 66.14 35.95 16.84
N ILE A 466 66.44 35.28 17.95
CA ILE A 466 67.80 34.83 18.22
C ILE A 466 68.01 33.50 17.49
N VAL A 467 68.96 33.49 16.55
CA VAL A 467 69.37 32.32 15.78
C VAL A 467 70.80 31.97 16.16
N THR A 468 71.01 30.80 16.76
CA THR A 468 72.34 30.28 17.06
C THR A 468 72.84 29.43 15.90
N LEU A 469 73.89 29.90 15.23
CA LEU A 469 74.61 29.12 14.23
C LEU A 469 75.73 28.32 14.91
N THR A 470 75.86 27.04 14.59
CA THR A 470 77.01 26.20 14.97
C THR A 470 77.83 25.79 13.76
N SER A 471 79.15 25.70 13.93
CA SER A 471 80.09 25.30 12.87
C SER A 471 81.36 24.66 13.47
N ASP A 472 82.32 24.28 12.63
CA ASP A 472 83.48 23.44 12.97
C ASP A 472 84.77 24.23 13.28
N ALA A 473 84.68 25.56 13.47
CA ALA A 473 85.81 26.48 13.59
C ALA A 473 86.77 26.51 12.38
N ALA A 474 86.45 25.86 11.26
CA ALA A 474 87.25 25.87 10.04
C ALA A 474 86.48 26.38 8.81
N THR A 475 85.14 26.24 8.81
CA THR A 475 84.26 26.66 7.72
C THR A 475 83.98 28.16 7.77
N THR A 476 84.17 28.86 6.66
CA THR A 476 83.73 30.26 6.50
C THR A 476 82.25 30.25 6.12
N VAL A 477 81.41 30.99 6.86
CA VAL A 477 79.95 30.99 6.66
C VAL A 477 79.49 32.31 6.07
N PHE A 478 78.66 32.26 5.04
CA PHE A 478 77.98 33.41 4.46
C PHE A 478 76.49 33.35 4.76
N LEU A 479 75.91 34.46 5.21
CA LEU A 479 74.48 34.64 5.38
C LEU A 479 73.97 35.62 4.33
N LEU A 480 73.00 35.19 3.54
CA LEU A 480 72.34 36.00 2.53
C LEU A 480 70.85 36.12 2.83
N LYS A 481 70.39 37.34 3.12
CA LYS A 481 68.96 37.68 3.08
C LYS A 481 68.59 38.11 1.67
N ARG A 482 67.44 37.66 1.17
CA ARG A 482 66.90 38.11 -0.13
C ARG A 482 66.87 39.64 -0.19
N GLY A 483 67.49 40.22 -1.23
CA GLY A 483 67.54 41.68 -1.44
C GLY A 483 68.59 42.43 -0.61
N ALA A 484 69.44 41.73 0.15
CA ALA A 484 70.55 42.31 0.90
C ALA A 484 71.90 41.78 0.40
N LYS A 485 73.01 42.44 0.77
CA LYS A 485 74.36 41.95 0.49
C LYS A 485 74.69 40.76 1.41
N PRO A 486 75.43 39.74 0.93
CA PRO A 486 75.90 38.65 1.77
C PRO A 486 76.78 39.15 2.92
N ILE A 487 76.55 38.63 4.12
CA ILE A 487 77.39 38.89 5.30
C ILE A 487 78.32 37.69 5.47
N LYS A 488 79.64 37.94 5.48
CA LYS A 488 80.68 36.92 5.68
C LYS A 488 81.05 36.83 7.15
N TYR A 489 81.07 35.61 7.69
CA TYR A 489 81.55 35.29 9.02
C TYR A 489 82.82 34.43 8.93
N SER A 490 83.90 34.86 9.57
CA SER A 490 85.11 34.06 9.77
C SER A 490 84.78 32.78 10.57
N PRO A 491 85.59 31.71 10.49
CA PRO A 491 85.28 30.45 11.15
C PRO A 491 84.98 30.58 12.66
N PHE A 492 83.98 29.84 13.14
CA PHE A 492 83.49 29.88 14.52
C PHE A 492 82.98 28.52 14.98
N VAL A 493 82.83 28.32 16.30
CA VAL A 493 82.13 27.15 16.88
C VAL A 493 80.66 27.45 17.09
N SER A 494 80.34 28.60 17.68
CA SER A 494 78.97 29.07 17.89
C SER A 494 78.87 30.58 17.67
N LYS A 495 77.79 31.02 17.01
CA LYS A 495 77.50 32.44 16.76
C LYS A 495 76.00 32.70 16.89
N GLN A 496 75.63 33.56 17.82
CA GLN A 496 74.24 34.06 17.92
C GLN A 496 74.03 35.25 16.99
N LEU A 497 72.94 35.22 16.24
CA LEU A 497 72.51 36.27 15.32
C LEU A 497 71.09 36.71 15.68
N SER A 498 70.84 38.02 15.67
CA SER A 498 69.49 38.56 15.79
C SER A 498 68.93 38.80 14.39
N LEU A 499 68.03 37.93 13.93
CA LEU A 499 67.49 37.94 12.57
C LEU A 499 65.97 38.18 12.59
N LEU A 500 65.50 39.15 11.81
CA LEU A 500 64.07 39.33 11.57
C LEU A 500 63.48 38.14 10.80
N PRO A 501 62.18 37.85 10.92
CA PRO A 501 61.48 36.93 10.04
C PRO A 501 61.78 37.18 8.56
N GLY A 502 61.94 36.11 7.79
CA GLY A 502 62.47 36.19 6.44
C GLY A 502 63.00 34.87 5.90
N ARG A 503 63.30 34.89 4.59
CA ARG A 503 64.02 33.80 3.90
C ARG A 503 65.50 34.15 3.80
N TYR A 504 66.33 33.28 4.34
CA TYR A 504 67.78 33.39 4.37
C TYR A 504 68.41 32.18 3.67
N ALA A 505 69.57 32.38 3.07
CA ALA A 505 70.44 31.32 2.59
C ALA A 505 71.75 31.39 3.37
N LEU A 506 72.12 30.27 3.95
CA LEU A 506 73.41 30.05 4.60
C LEU A 506 74.29 29.26 3.63
N SER A 507 75.55 29.64 3.46
CA SER A 507 76.52 28.82 2.74
C SER A 507 77.84 28.72 3.48
N GLY A 508 78.32 27.50 3.68
CA GLY A 508 79.64 27.19 4.24
C GLY A 508 80.65 26.91 3.13
N GLN A 509 81.82 27.52 3.23
CA GLN A 509 82.93 27.32 2.31
C GLN A 509 84.21 27.02 3.08
N ARG A 510 84.94 26.00 2.64
CA ARG A 510 86.23 25.60 3.22
C ARG A 510 87.13 25.08 2.11
N VAL A 511 88.38 25.55 2.07
CA VAL A 511 89.35 25.17 1.03
C VAL A 511 89.61 23.67 1.10
N GLY A 512 89.48 22.98 -0.04
CA GLY A 512 89.63 21.52 -0.13
C GLY A 512 88.39 20.72 0.27
N TYR A 513 87.25 21.38 0.52
CA TYR A 513 85.98 20.76 0.89
C TYR A 513 84.85 21.27 -0.01
N GLN A 514 83.78 20.47 -0.12
CA GLN A 514 82.58 20.83 -0.87
C GLN A 514 81.81 21.94 -0.15
N ASP A 515 81.36 22.93 -0.91
CA ASP A 515 80.49 23.99 -0.40
C ASP A 515 79.14 23.42 0.03
N VAL A 516 78.65 23.84 1.20
CA VAL A 516 77.33 23.46 1.73
C VAL A 516 76.42 24.67 1.67
N ARG A 517 75.17 24.49 1.24
CA ARG A 517 74.16 25.55 1.25
C ARG A 517 72.88 25.06 1.91
N GLN A 518 72.34 25.86 2.81
CA GLN A 518 71.09 25.58 3.51
C GLN A 518 70.15 26.78 3.44
N GLU A 519 68.87 26.52 3.23
CA GLU A 519 67.82 27.54 3.35
C GLU A 519 67.31 27.61 4.79
N LEU A 520 67.18 28.83 5.29
CA LEU A 520 66.66 29.13 6.61
C LEU A 520 65.42 30.01 6.47
N LEU A 521 64.26 29.46 6.86
CA LEU A 521 62.99 30.16 6.88
C LEU A 521 62.64 30.53 8.32
N ILE A 522 62.58 31.82 8.61
CA ILE A 522 62.15 32.35 9.91
C ILE A 522 60.75 32.92 9.72
N LEU A 523 59.74 32.29 10.33
CA LEU A 523 58.36 32.75 10.29
C LEU A 523 58.11 33.85 11.34
N PRO A 524 57.15 34.77 11.11
CA PRO A 524 56.78 35.80 12.10
C PRO A 524 56.30 35.26 13.45
N ASN A 525 55.77 34.04 13.47
CA ASN A 525 55.31 33.35 14.67
C ASN A 525 56.28 32.24 15.12
N ALA A 526 57.55 32.29 14.69
CA ALA A 526 58.56 31.34 15.13
C ALA A 526 58.85 31.49 16.63
N LYS A 527 59.18 30.37 17.30
CA LYS A 527 59.59 30.37 18.71
C LYS A 527 60.92 31.10 18.89
N ASP A 528 61.12 31.71 20.06
CA ASP A 528 62.16 32.72 20.33
C ASP A 528 63.62 32.29 20.02
N GLU A 529 63.92 30.99 19.93
CA GLU A 529 65.26 30.45 19.67
C GLU A 529 65.28 29.42 18.53
N LEU A 530 66.23 29.60 17.59
CA LEU A 530 66.44 28.70 16.46
C LEU A 530 67.92 28.31 16.35
N ASN A 531 68.21 27.01 16.32
CA ASN A 531 69.58 26.50 16.20
C ASN A 531 69.81 25.89 14.81
N VAL A 532 70.90 26.28 14.15
CA VAL A 532 71.22 25.83 12.79
C VAL A 532 72.70 25.46 12.71
N ASP A 533 72.98 24.23 12.29
CA ASP A 533 74.35 23.75 12.06
C ASP A 533 74.75 23.94 10.59
N ILE A 534 75.94 24.49 10.35
CA ILE A 534 76.45 24.73 8.99
C ILE A 534 77.97 24.52 8.94
N ARG A 535 78.42 23.48 8.23
CA ARG A 535 79.84 23.10 8.11
C ARG A 535 80.11 22.34 6.82
N SER A 536 81.30 22.52 6.25
CA SER A 536 81.76 21.81 5.05
C SER A 536 82.56 20.57 5.47
N GLU A 537 81.91 19.40 5.49
CA GLU A 537 82.50 18.15 6.01
C GLU A 537 83.13 17.25 4.93
N THR A 538 82.66 17.34 3.69
CA THR A 538 83.11 16.48 2.58
C THR A 538 84.35 17.06 1.92
N ALA A 539 85.50 16.39 2.04
CA ALA A 539 86.70 16.78 1.31
C ALA A 539 86.49 16.60 -0.21
N LEU A 540 86.95 17.56 -1.01
CA LEU A 540 87.00 17.40 -2.47
C LEU A 540 88.15 16.42 -2.76
N GLU A 541 87.85 15.29 -3.41
CA GLU A 541 88.88 14.38 -3.89
C GLU A 541 89.84 15.18 -4.78
N SER A 542 91.11 15.24 -4.41
CA SER A 542 92.14 15.70 -5.32
C SER A 542 92.14 14.71 -6.49
N GLY A 543 91.64 15.13 -7.65
CA GLY A 543 91.85 14.40 -8.89
C GLY A 543 93.36 14.23 -9.06
N GLY A 544 93.86 13.05 -8.70
CA GLY A 544 95.19 12.60 -9.05
C GLY A 544 95.22 12.48 -10.55
N GLY A 545 95.81 13.47 -11.22
CA GLY A 545 96.37 13.26 -12.53
C GLY A 545 97.60 12.38 -12.38
N GLU A 546 97.51 11.16 -12.87
CA GLU A 546 98.57 10.53 -13.66
C GLU A 546 98.00 10.11 -15.00
#